data_AF-A0AAI9CUU7-F1
#
_entry.id   AF-A0AAI9CUU7-F1
#
_cell.length_a   1.000
_cell.length_b   1.000
_cell.length_c   1.000
_cell.angle_alpha   90.00
_cell.angle_beta   90.00
_cell.angle_gamma   90.00
#
_symmetry.space_group_name_H-M   'P 1'
#
loop_
_entity.id
_entity.type
_entity.pdbx_description
1 polymer ?
#
loop_
_entity_poly.entity_id
_entity_poly.type
_entity_poly.pdbx_seq_one_letter_code
_entity_poly.pdbx_strand_id
1 'polypeptide(L)'
;MKTARTRGLATLLVTALLLIVVLLVTLGASKTLLYQIKRAQNEVKARQDFWQAEGGLECAFSKIKEGVIVLTNATHHVVNGCNSAVVISKKNDNEYLVTSTKGYAQLNKMILTFGLGLGATIKTSAAVELTGSMHFVPLATGDIDSSICTSIISGGTVSYIPSPTGKDEHFLTVDSSHSSHASGALGAPSFTCKPTHKSNLYDPSRSPTYAGSGSKKGQDILENVANISVFQDLFSKPLNESNMKALKAEIQSDPEGLVIDSNTVSYTPGGWVYACDNKIEAAYKQGKRRFWIEGSCAISGSVFGSSTQSVNDSSQLLIINGVLYTKSMGYFDGLIYQYVPPSLNVKTVWADLFTSSANIGVSPTSFQRHDVDSGVLDNFTFLLDGSMKLDGGIGMDTQGRTIRLNGSLIPSYNREKTQKYLSVLEWQKGSWHGQ
;
A
#
# COMPACT_ATOMS: atom_id res chain seq x y z
N MET A 1 -53.36 69.90 -67.96
CA MET A 1 -53.25 69.43 -66.55
C MET A 1 -53.25 67.90 -66.51
N LYS A 2 -52.09 67.22 -66.62
CA LYS A 2 -51.98 65.75 -66.49
C LYS A 2 -50.61 65.26 -65.99
N THR A 3 -49.88 66.08 -65.22
CA THR A 3 -48.48 65.77 -64.80
C THR A 3 -48.27 65.53 -63.31
N ALA A 4 -49.32 65.67 -62.47
CA ALA A 4 -49.21 65.40 -61.03
C ALA A 4 -49.41 63.91 -60.65
N ARG A 5 -50.10 63.12 -61.50
CA ARG A 5 -50.50 61.73 -61.18
C ARG A 5 -49.36 60.71 -61.32
N THR A 6 -48.32 61.02 -62.09
CA THR A 6 -47.19 60.11 -62.36
C THR A 6 -46.08 60.17 -61.31
N ARG A 7 -45.93 61.28 -60.56
CA ARG A 7 -44.91 61.40 -59.51
C ARG A 7 -45.23 60.58 -58.24
N GLY A 8 -46.51 60.49 -57.87
CA GLY A 8 -46.94 59.68 -56.71
C GLY A 8 -46.84 58.16 -56.94
N LEU A 9 -46.93 57.71 -58.19
CA LEU A 9 -46.78 56.29 -58.53
C LEU A 9 -45.31 55.85 -58.44
N ALA A 10 -44.38 56.72 -58.84
CA ALA A 10 -42.95 56.47 -58.76
C ALA A 10 -42.46 56.40 -57.30
N THR A 11 -42.95 57.27 -56.42
CA THR A 11 -42.59 57.23 -54.99
C THR A 11 -43.13 55.98 -54.29
N LEU A 12 -44.35 55.54 -54.62
CA LEU A 12 -44.93 54.27 -54.13
C LEU A 12 -44.13 53.04 -54.58
N LEU A 13 -43.61 53.05 -55.81
CA LEU A 13 -42.84 51.94 -56.36
C LEU A 13 -41.45 51.85 -55.71
N VAL A 14 -40.81 52.99 -55.47
CA VAL A 14 -39.51 53.08 -54.76
C VAL A 14 -39.66 52.67 -53.29
N THR A 15 -40.70 53.12 -52.58
CA THR A 15 -40.93 52.72 -51.19
C THR A 15 -41.27 51.23 -51.08
N ALA A 16 -42.05 50.67 -52.02
CA ALA A 16 -42.32 49.24 -52.08
C ALA A 16 -41.04 48.42 -52.31
N LEU A 17 -40.16 48.85 -53.24
CA LEU A 17 -38.87 48.20 -53.47
C LEU A 17 -37.96 48.27 -52.23
N LEU A 18 -37.89 49.42 -51.56
CA LEU A 18 -37.14 49.57 -50.32
C LEU A 18 -37.67 48.67 -49.20
N LEU A 19 -38.99 48.55 -49.04
CA LEU A 19 -39.61 47.64 -48.08
C LEU A 19 -39.28 46.18 -48.37
N ILE A 20 -39.26 45.77 -49.65
CA ILE A 20 -38.85 44.42 -50.05
C ILE A 20 -37.38 44.17 -49.71
N VAL A 21 -36.49 45.13 -49.99
CA VAL A 21 -35.05 45.00 -49.66
C VAL A 21 -34.85 44.90 -48.14
N VAL A 22 -35.52 45.74 -47.35
CA VAL A 22 -35.47 45.70 -45.88
C VAL A 22 -36.01 44.37 -45.35
N LEU A 23 -37.11 43.86 -45.92
CA LEU A 23 -37.68 42.56 -45.56
C LEU A 23 -36.69 41.41 -45.85
N LEU A 24 -36.01 41.43 -47.00
CA LEU A 24 -35.02 40.41 -47.34
C LEU A 24 -33.80 40.45 -46.40
N VAL A 25 -33.31 41.64 -46.04
CA VAL A 25 -32.19 41.80 -45.10
C VAL A 25 -32.58 41.33 -43.69
N THR A 26 -33.78 41.67 -43.21
CA THR A 26 -34.27 41.23 -41.89
C THR A 26 -34.53 39.72 -41.82
N LEU A 27 -35.06 39.10 -42.89
CA LEU A 27 -35.18 37.65 -43.03
C LEU A 27 -33.80 36.95 -43.06
N GLY A 28 -32.81 37.56 -43.73
CA GLY A 28 -31.44 37.06 -43.74
C GLY A 28 -30.79 37.10 -42.35
N ALA A 29 -30.89 38.24 -41.66
CA ALA A 29 -30.32 38.44 -40.33
C ALA A 29 -30.97 37.55 -39.26
N SER A 30 -32.30 37.39 -39.29
CA SER A 30 -33.02 36.52 -38.35
C SER A 30 -32.61 35.05 -38.48
N LYS A 31 -32.35 34.53 -39.68
CA LYS A 31 -31.83 33.17 -39.87
C LYS A 31 -30.47 32.99 -39.21
N THR A 32 -29.56 33.94 -39.39
CA THR A 32 -28.22 33.89 -38.77
C THR A 32 -28.31 33.96 -37.24
N LEU A 33 -29.13 34.85 -36.68
CA LEU A 33 -29.34 34.97 -35.24
C LEU A 33 -29.96 33.69 -34.65
N LEU A 34 -31.00 33.14 -35.27
CA LEU A 34 -31.63 31.90 -34.82
C LEU A 34 -30.66 30.72 -34.87
N TYR A 35 -29.79 30.65 -35.88
CA TYR A 35 -28.74 29.64 -35.94
C TYR A 35 -27.74 29.80 -34.80
N GLN A 36 -27.26 31.02 -34.52
CA GLN A 36 -26.35 31.28 -33.41
C GLN A 36 -26.98 30.95 -32.05
N ILE A 37 -28.25 31.30 -31.83
CA ILE A 37 -28.98 30.96 -30.60
C ILE A 37 -29.06 29.44 -30.41
N LYS A 38 -29.40 28.69 -31.46
CA LYS A 38 -29.44 27.22 -31.38
C LYS A 38 -28.07 26.63 -31.05
N ARG A 39 -27.00 27.16 -31.66
CA ARG A 39 -25.63 26.72 -31.37
C ARG A 39 -25.26 27.00 -29.91
N ALA A 40 -25.58 28.20 -29.41
CA ALA A 40 -25.33 28.58 -28.01
C ALA A 40 -26.14 27.71 -27.03
N GLN A 41 -27.42 27.43 -27.33
CA GLN A 41 -28.26 26.54 -26.51
C GLN A 41 -27.70 25.12 -26.45
N ASN A 42 -27.25 24.58 -27.58
CA ASN A 42 -26.63 23.27 -27.63
C ASN A 42 -25.32 23.23 -26.83
N GLU A 43 -24.51 24.28 -26.90
CA GLU A 43 -23.28 24.39 -26.11
C GLU A 43 -23.56 24.48 -24.61
N VAL A 44 -24.53 25.30 -24.19
CA VAL A 44 -24.97 25.38 -22.80
C VAL A 44 -25.48 24.03 -22.31
N LYS A 45 -26.31 23.35 -23.11
CA LYS A 45 -26.86 22.04 -22.76
C LYS A 45 -25.76 20.99 -22.63
N ALA A 46 -24.80 20.98 -23.55
CA ALA A 46 -23.64 20.09 -23.50
C ALA A 46 -22.79 20.34 -22.25
N ARG A 47 -22.59 21.61 -21.85
CA ARG A 47 -21.87 21.95 -20.61
C ARG A 47 -22.63 21.52 -19.36
N GLN A 48 -23.95 21.70 -19.33
CA GLN A 48 -24.78 21.22 -18.21
C GLN A 48 -24.69 19.70 -18.06
N ASP A 49 -24.80 18.97 -19.18
CA ASP A 49 -24.68 17.51 -19.19
C ASP A 49 -23.29 17.07 -18.72
N PHE A 50 -22.22 17.75 -19.16
CA PHE A 50 -20.85 17.51 -18.71
C PHE A 50 -20.69 17.69 -17.20
N TRP A 51 -21.11 18.82 -16.64
CA TRP A 51 -20.98 19.09 -15.20
C TRP A 51 -21.80 18.11 -14.34
N GLN A 52 -22.96 17.68 -14.84
CA GLN A 52 -23.77 16.66 -14.17
C GLN A 52 -23.12 15.27 -14.22
N ALA A 53 -22.48 14.91 -15.32
CA ALA A 53 -21.67 13.68 -15.40
C ALA A 53 -20.46 13.76 -14.45
N GLU A 54 -19.79 14.91 -14.35
CA GLU A 54 -18.67 15.09 -13.43
C GLU A 54 -19.11 15.01 -11.96
N GLY A 55 -20.23 15.64 -11.60
CA GLY A 55 -20.85 15.47 -10.28
C GLY A 55 -21.25 14.01 -9.99
N GLY A 56 -21.54 13.22 -11.01
CA GLY A 56 -21.74 11.77 -10.90
C GLY A 56 -20.51 11.01 -10.47
N LEU A 57 -19.36 11.34 -11.07
CA LEU A 57 -18.08 10.74 -10.70
C LEU A 57 -17.75 11.02 -9.23
N GLU A 58 -17.88 12.27 -8.79
CA GLU A 58 -17.61 12.66 -7.39
C GLU A 58 -18.63 12.07 -6.41
N CYS A 59 -19.90 11.91 -6.82
CA CYS A 59 -20.92 11.21 -6.05
C CYS A 59 -20.54 9.75 -5.78
N ALA A 60 -20.12 9.01 -6.81
CA ALA A 60 -19.66 7.64 -6.65
C ALA A 60 -18.41 7.55 -5.78
N PHE A 61 -17.42 8.43 -6.01
CA PHE A 61 -16.20 8.48 -5.21
C PHE A 61 -16.48 8.73 -3.73
N SER A 62 -17.39 9.66 -3.42
CA SER A 62 -17.80 9.96 -2.04
C SER A 62 -18.49 8.76 -1.37
N LYS A 63 -19.39 8.07 -2.09
CA LYS A 63 -20.06 6.87 -1.56
C LYS A 63 -19.10 5.70 -1.30
N ILE A 64 -18.04 5.57 -2.11
CA ILE A 64 -16.98 4.60 -1.86
C ILE A 64 -16.21 5.00 -0.60
N LYS A 65 -15.85 6.28 -0.46
CA LYS A 65 -15.11 6.80 0.70
C LYS A 65 -15.89 6.69 2.01
N GLU A 66 -17.21 6.86 1.97
CA GLU A 66 -18.12 6.72 3.12
C GLU A 66 -18.45 5.25 3.44
N GLY A 67 -17.93 4.28 2.68
CA GLY A 67 -18.17 2.85 2.90
C GLY A 67 -19.57 2.37 2.52
N VAL A 68 -20.38 3.22 1.88
CA VAL A 68 -21.71 2.87 1.34
C VAL A 68 -21.58 1.86 0.20
N ILE A 69 -20.49 1.96 -0.57
CA ILE A 69 -20.15 1.05 -1.67
C ILE A 69 -18.83 0.39 -1.35
N VAL A 70 -18.86 -0.93 -1.16
CA VAL A 70 -17.65 -1.75 -1.01
C VAL A 70 -17.21 -2.25 -2.38
N LEU A 71 -16.02 -1.86 -2.80
CA LEU A 71 -15.40 -2.30 -4.05
C LEU A 71 -14.96 -3.78 -3.92
N THR A 72 -15.90 -4.71 -4.07
CA THR A 72 -15.62 -6.16 -4.07
C THR A 72 -15.14 -6.64 -5.44
N ASN A 73 -14.69 -7.89 -5.57
CA ASN A 73 -14.28 -8.53 -6.83
C ASN A 73 -15.39 -8.62 -7.92
N ALA A 74 -16.60 -8.13 -7.65
CA ALA A 74 -17.68 -8.10 -8.62
C ALA A 74 -17.35 -7.19 -9.80
N THR A 75 -17.48 -7.72 -11.00
CA THR A 75 -17.00 -7.15 -12.26
C THR A 75 -17.77 -5.91 -12.75
N HIS A 76 -18.87 -5.54 -12.10
CA HIS A 76 -19.71 -4.40 -12.49
C HIS A 76 -20.67 -3.97 -11.36
N HIS A 77 -20.66 -2.70 -10.97
CA HIS A 77 -21.57 -2.15 -9.95
C HIS A 77 -22.26 -0.87 -10.44
N VAL A 78 -23.59 -0.81 -10.32
CA VAL A 78 -24.38 0.39 -10.65
C VAL A 78 -24.58 1.21 -9.39
N VAL A 79 -24.16 2.48 -9.42
CA VAL A 79 -24.25 3.37 -8.26
C VAL A 79 -25.61 4.04 -8.24
N ASN A 80 -26.42 3.68 -7.25
CA ASN A 80 -27.75 4.28 -7.06
C ASN A 80 -27.67 5.61 -6.30
N GLY A 81 -28.60 6.53 -6.57
CA GLY A 81 -28.76 7.79 -5.84
C GLY A 81 -27.82 8.91 -6.26
N CYS A 82 -27.22 8.83 -7.46
CA CYS A 82 -26.56 9.97 -8.11
C CYS A 82 -27.48 10.55 -9.21
N ASN A 83 -27.33 11.83 -9.52
CA ASN A 83 -28.17 12.52 -10.54
C ASN A 83 -27.84 12.11 -11.99
N SER A 84 -26.76 11.36 -12.19
CA SER A 84 -26.33 10.77 -13.45
C SER A 84 -26.26 9.24 -13.32
N ALA A 85 -26.29 8.55 -14.46
CA ALA A 85 -26.08 7.11 -14.46
C ALA A 85 -24.60 6.84 -14.22
N VAL A 86 -24.26 6.16 -13.12
CA VAL A 86 -22.87 5.89 -12.75
C VAL A 86 -22.64 4.40 -12.59
N VAL A 87 -21.56 3.94 -13.21
CA VAL A 87 -21.14 2.53 -13.22
C VAL A 87 -19.69 2.46 -12.78
N ILE A 88 -19.38 1.51 -11.91
CA ILE A 88 -18.03 1.16 -11.50
C ILE A 88 -17.71 -0.21 -12.09
N SER A 89 -16.59 -0.32 -12.79
CA SER A 89 -16.09 -1.57 -13.35
C SER A 89 -14.66 -1.83 -12.89
N LYS A 90 -14.38 -3.04 -12.42
CA LYS A 90 -13.02 -3.46 -12.06
C LYS A 90 -12.22 -3.64 -13.35
N LYS A 91 -11.09 -2.95 -13.48
CA LYS A 91 -10.14 -3.10 -14.60
C LYS A 91 -9.03 -4.08 -14.24
N ASN A 92 -8.37 -3.81 -13.12
CA ASN A 92 -7.34 -4.65 -12.52
C ASN A 92 -7.63 -4.82 -11.03
N ASP A 93 -6.77 -5.53 -10.30
CA ASP A 93 -6.92 -5.74 -8.86
C ASP A 93 -7.10 -4.45 -8.06
N ASN A 94 -6.44 -3.36 -8.49
CA ASN A 94 -6.36 -2.11 -7.76
C ASN A 94 -6.91 -0.90 -8.56
N GLU A 95 -7.51 -1.14 -9.72
CA GLU A 95 -7.96 -0.10 -10.64
C GLU A 95 -9.45 -0.28 -10.95
N TYR A 96 -10.22 0.74 -10.62
CA TYR A 96 -11.65 0.77 -10.85
C TYR A 96 -11.99 1.92 -11.79
N LEU A 97 -12.53 1.59 -12.96
CA LEU A 97 -13.04 2.60 -13.88
C LEU A 97 -14.44 3.01 -13.44
N VAL A 98 -14.59 4.28 -13.11
CA VAL A 98 -15.89 4.91 -12.84
C VAL A 98 -16.32 5.66 -14.09
N THR A 99 -17.46 5.26 -14.62
CA THR A 99 -18.10 5.85 -15.80
C THR A 99 -19.35 6.57 -15.35
N SER A 100 -19.49 7.85 -15.70
CA SER A 100 -20.72 8.62 -15.51
C SER A 100 -21.29 9.11 -16.83
N THR A 101 -22.58 8.89 -17.03
CA THR A 101 -23.30 9.27 -18.25
C THR A 101 -24.49 10.16 -17.92
N LYS A 102 -24.59 11.30 -18.61
CA LYS A 102 -25.74 12.21 -18.57
C LYS A 102 -25.96 12.84 -19.94
N GLY A 103 -27.15 12.59 -20.52
CA GLY A 103 -27.47 13.14 -21.85
C GLY A 103 -26.45 12.66 -22.90
N TYR A 104 -25.76 13.62 -23.52
CA TYR A 104 -24.69 13.33 -24.49
C TYR A 104 -23.29 13.28 -23.88
N ALA A 105 -23.12 13.60 -22.59
CA ALA A 105 -21.84 13.56 -21.92
C ALA A 105 -21.61 12.18 -21.29
N GLN A 106 -20.45 11.59 -21.61
CA GLN A 106 -19.92 10.41 -20.93
C GLN A 106 -18.50 10.71 -20.46
N LEU A 107 -18.30 10.63 -19.15
CA LEU A 107 -17.00 10.87 -18.52
C LEU A 107 -16.54 9.62 -17.79
N ASN A 108 -15.26 9.34 -17.91
CA ASN A 108 -14.64 8.21 -17.25
C ASN A 108 -13.45 8.70 -16.41
N LYS A 109 -13.31 8.19 -15.18
CA LYS A 109 -12.11 8.38 -14.34
C LYS A 109 -11.73 7.07 -13.68
N MET A 110 -10.45 6.90 -13.39
CA MET A 110 -9.96 5.72 -12.69
C MET A 110 -9.76 6.03 -11.21
N ILE A 111 -10.31 5.19 -10.35
CA ILE A 111 -9.98 5.14 -8.93
C ILE A 111 -8.87 4.11 -8.76
N LEU A 112 -7.78 4.54 -8.12
CA LEU A 112 -6.78 3.62 -7.61
C LEU A 112 -7.16 3.27 -6.18
N THR A 113 -7.40 1.98 -5.94
CA THR A 113 -7.56 1.45 -4.60
C THR A 113 -6.18 0.97 -4.15
N PHE A 114 -5.61 1.66 -3.17
CA PHE A 114 -4.40 1.32 -2.41
C PHE A 114 -3.04 1.74 -3.01
N GLY A 115 -2.10 2.05 -2.11
CA GLY A 115 -0.67 1.93 -2.41
C GLY A 115 -0.39 0.53 -2.95
N LEU A 116 0.61 0.43 -3.82
CA LEU A 116 1.01 -0.80 -4.53
C LEU A 116 1.16 -2.04 -3.63
N GLY A 117 1.21 -1.82 -2.31
CA GLY A 117 1.42 -2.85 -1.31
C GLY A 117 2.88 -3.29 -1.37
N LEU A 118 3.23 -4.27 -0.54
CA LEU A 118 4.61 -4.76 -0.53
C LEU A 118 4.92 -5.58 -1.79
N GLY A 119 3.92 -6.18 -2.45
CA GLY A 119 4.16 -7.08 -3.59
C GLY A 119 4.91 -8.38 -3.23
N ALA A 120 5.15 -8.61 -1.95
CA ALA A 120 5.88 -9.75 -1.39
C ALA A 120 5.63 -9.84 0.13
N THR A 121 5.96 -10.97 0.74
CA THR A 121 5.94 -11.13 2.20
C THR A 121 6.90 -10.16 2.89
N ILE A 122 8.08 -9.97 2.30
CA ILE A 122 9.07 -8.96 2.71
C ILE A 122 9.43 -8.09 1.52
N LYS A 123 9.39 -6.77 1.69
CA LYS A 123 9.99 -5.82 0.75
C LYS A 123 10.88 -4.84 1.49
N THR A 124 12.13 -4.68 1.05
CA THR A 124 13.11 -3.86 1.76
C THR A 124 14.17 -3.28 0.84
N SER A 125 14.66 -2.07 1.14
CA SER A 125 15.86 -1.52 0.49
C SER A 125 17.19 -2.03 1.08
N ALA A 126 17.15 -2.86 2.13
CA ALA A 126 18.29 -3.55 2.74
C ALA A 126 18.56 -4.93 2.13
N ALA A 127 19.71 -5.51 2.51
CA ALA A 127 19.97 -6.95 2.41
C ALA A 127 19.14 -7.73 3.46
N VAL A 128 18.90 -9.02 3.20
CA VAL A 128 18.18 -9.93 4.10
C VAL A 128 19.07 -11.10 4.46
N GLU A 129 19.17 -11.40 5.75
CA GLU A 129 19.84 -12.58 6.28
C GLU A 129 18.81 -13.47 6.98
N LEU A 130 18.80 -14.75 6.62
CA LEU A 130 17.83 -15.73 7.07
C LEU A 130 18.58 -16.88 7.76
N THR A 131 18.17 -17.23 8.98
CA THR A 131 18.75 -18.34 9.74
C THR A 131 17.64 -19.11 10.44
N GLY A 132 17.76 -20.43 10.49
CA GLY A 132 16.76 -21.31 11.11
C GLY A 132 15.77 -21.91 10.11
N SER A 133 14.57 -22.24 10.60
CA SER A 133 13.50 -22.88 9.84
C SER A 133 12.40 -21.88 9.52
N MET A 134 12.17 -21.64 8.23
CA MET A 134 11.30 -20.56 7.79
C MET A 134 10.41 -21.04 6.65
N HIS A 135 9.11 -20.92 6.83
CA HIS A 135 8.10 -21.34 5.85
C HIS A 135 7.34 -20.11 5.37
N PHE A 136 7.77 -19.54 4.26
CA PHE A 136 7.19 -18.32 3.71
C PHE A 136 5.99 -18.67 2.83
N VAL A 137 4.82 -18.12 3.16
CA VAL A 137 3.70 -18.11 2.22
C VAL A 137 3.80 -16.81 1.39
N PRO A 138 4.11 -16.91 0.09
CA PRO A 138 4.41 -15.76 -0.75
C PRO A 138 3.15 -15.01 -1.19
N LEU A 139 3.32 -13.84 -1.81
CA LEU A 139 2.29 -13.30 -2.69
C LEU A 139 2.22 -14.17 -3.95
N ALA A 140 1.05 -14.73 -4.25
CA ALA A 140 0.76 -15.39 -5.51
C ALA A 140 0.00 -14.46 -6.47
N THR A 141 0.40 -14.46 -7.74
CA THR A 141 -0.29 -13.73 -8.81
C THR A 141 -0.43 -14.58 -10.06
N GLY A 142 -1.46 -14.29 -10.86
CA GLY A 142 -1.76 -15.03 -12.08
C GLY A 142 -2.59 -16.28 -11.80
N ASP A 143 -2.29 -17.36 -12.54
CA ASP A 143 -3.01 -18.64 -12.46
C ASP A 143 -2.81 -19.30 -11.10
N ILE A 144 -3.88 -19.74 -10.45
CA ILE A 144 -3.85 -20.35 -9.12
C ILE A 144 -3.11 -21.70 -9.10
N ASP A 145 -3.10 -22.45 -10.21
CA ASP A 145 -2.41 -23.74 -10.31
C ASP A 145 -0.95 -23.58 -10.79
N SER A 146 -0.55 -22.36 -11.18
CA SER A 146 0.77 -22.05 -11.70
C SER A 146 1.14 -20.58 -11.46
N SER A 147 1.10 -20.15 -10.20
CA SER A 147 1.25 -18.77 -9.80
C SER A 147 2.69 -18.27 -9.93
N ILE A 148 2.83 -17.00 -10.29
CA ILE A 148 4.07 -16.24 -10.09
C ILE A 148 4.09 -15.84 -8.62
N CYS A 149 4.91 -16.55 -7.84
CA CYS A 149 5.03 -16.34 -6.41
C CYS A 149 6.20 -15.40 -6.09
N THR A 150 6.01 -14.49 -5.15
CA THR A 150 7.06 -13.57 -4.67
C THR A 150 7.09 -13.56 -3.15
N SER A 151 8.19 -14.04 -2.59
CA SER A 151 8.44 -14.13 -1.14
C SER A 151 9.17 -12.89 -0.63
N ILE A 152 10.24 -12.49 -1.32
CA ILE A 152 11.14 -11.42 -0.87
C ILE A 152 11.53 -10.52 -2.05
N ILE A 153 11.44 -9.20 -1.84
CA ILE A 153 12.01 -8.18 -2.72
C ILE A 153 13.03 -7.38 -1.92
N SER A 154 14.30 -7.43 -2.31
CA SER A 154 15.40 -6.84 -1.57
C SER A 154 16.24 -5.91 -2.45
N GLY A 155 16.63 -4.77 -1.88
CA GLY A 155 17.58 -3.83 -2.49
C GLY A 155 19.02 -4.30 -2.39
N GLY A 156 19.30 -5.32 -1.57
CA GLY A 156 20.58 -5.99 -1.46
C GLY A 156 20.48 -7.50 -1.71
N THR A 157 21.43 -8.25 -1.15
CA THR A 157 21.45 -9.71 -1.22
C THR A 157 20.53 -10.34 -0.18
N VAL A 158 19.95 -11.49 -0.52
CA VAL A 158 19.20 -12.37 0.37
C VAL A 158 20.02 -13.64 0.60
N SER A 159 20.52 -13.80 1.82
CA SER A 159 21.40 -14.90 2.19
C SER A 159 20.74 -15.80 3.22
N TYR A 160 20.81 -17.10 3.00
CA TYR A 160 20.47 -18.10 4.01
C TYR A 160 21.75 -18.59 4.68
N ILE A 161 21.87 -18.33 5.99
CA ILE A 161 23.00 -18.76 6.80
C ILE A 161 22.51 -19.88 7.73
N PRO A 162 22.91 -21.14 7.48
CA PRO A 162 22.49 -22.26 8.31
C PRO A 162 23.09 -22.12 9.71
N SER A 163 22.34 -22.46 10.76
CA SER A 163 22.92 -22.45 12.11
C SER A 163 24.03 -23.51 12.22
N PRO A 164 24.95 -23.43 13.19
CA PRO A 164 26.01 -24.42 13.34
C PRO A 164 25.51 -25.81 13.76
N THR A 165 24.34 -25.89 14.41
CA THR A 165 23.84 -27.11 15.07
C THR A 165 22.53 -27.63 14.51
N GLY A 166 21.83 -26.84 13.69
CA GLY A 166 20.58 -27.22 13.04
C GLY A 166 20.73 -28.37 12.07
N LYS A 167 19.73 -29.26 12.06
CA LYS A 167 19.66 -30.45 11.18
C LYS A 167 18.42 -30.50 10.29
N ASP A 168 17.48 -29.59 10.51
CA ASP A 168 16.21 -29.52 9.75
C ASP A 168 15.84 -28.06 9.44
N GLU A 169 16.85 -27.20 9.38
CA GLU A 169 16.68 -25.78 9.12
C GLU A 169 16.72 -25.52 7.62
N HIS A 170 15.78 -24.71 7.16
CA HIS A 170 15.70 -24.29 5.78
C HIS A 170 14.80 -23.07 5.63
N PHE A 171 15.01 -22.29 4.59
CA PHE A 171 14.00 -21.40 4.04
C PHE A 171 13.21 -22.17 2.98
N LEU A 172 11.88 -22.18 3.07
CA LEU A 172 11.00 -22.80 2.07
C LEU A 172 9.87 -21.85 1.70
N THR A 173 9.67 -21.70 0.40
CA THR A 173 8.47 -21.09 -0.17
C THR A 173 7.36 -22.11 -0.22
N VAL A 174 6.30 -21.84 0.53
CA VAL A 174 5.20 -22.77 0.79
C VAL A 174 3.96 -22.41 -0.03
N ASP A 175 3.31 -23.45 -0.54
CA ASP A 175 2.10 -23.37 -1.36
C ASP A 175 1.18 -24.57 -1.04
N SER A 176 0.14 -24.80 -1.84
CA SER A 176 -0.83 -25.89 -1.66
C SER A 176 -0.18 -27.27 -1.60
N SER A 177 0.90 -27.49 -2.36
CA SER A 177 1.64 -28.76 -2.42
C SER A 177 2.47 -29.04 -1.16
N HIS A 178 2.72 -28.03 -0.34
CA HIS A 178 3.47 -28.13 0.92
C HIS A 178 2.66 -27.60 2.12
N SER A 179 1.34 -27.68 2.01
CA SER A 179 0.39 -27.01 2.92
C SER A 179 0.52 -27.37 4.41
N SER A 180 1.05 -28.55 4.75
CA SER A 180 1.33 -28.94 6.15
C SER A 180 2.34 -28.00 6.82
N HIS A 181 3.23 -27.38 6.05
CA HIS A 181 4.22 -26.39 6.48
C HIS A 181 3.64 -24.98 6.55
N ALA A 182 2.43 -24.80 6.02
CA ALA A 182 1.72 -23.54 5.85
C ALA A 182 0.59 -23.33 6.87
N SER A 183 0.55 -24.09 7.96
CA SER A 183 -0.57 -24.18 8.91
C SER A 183 -0.87 -22.89 9.73
N GLY A 184 -0.55 -21.71 9.18
CA GLY A 184 -1.09 -20.42 9.60
C GLY A 184 -2.61 -20.35 9.43
N ALA A 185 -3.23 -19.36 10.07
CA ALA A 185 -4.69 -19.35 10.29
C ALA A 185 -5.58 -19.12 9.06
N LEU A 186 -5.01 -18.96 7.86
CA LEU A 186 -5.77 -19.00 6.61
C LEU A 186 -5.99 -20.43 6.08
N GLY A 187 -5.47 -21.44 6.78
CA GLY A 187 -5.41 -22.80 6.26
C GLY A 187 -4.33 -22.94 5.18
N ALA A 188 -4.27 -24.13 4.59
CA ALA A 188 -3.41 -24.43 3.47
C ALA A 188 -3.52 -23.35 2.36
N PRO A 189 -2.41 -22.81 1.82
CA PRO A 189 -2.44 -21.99 0.63
C PRO A 189 -3.26 -22.68 -0.45
N SER A 190 -4.15 -21.94 -1.10
CA SER A 190 -5.01 -22.47 -2.16
C SER A 190 -4.37 -22.42 -3.55
N PHE A 191 -3.14 -21.90 -3.65
CA PHE A 191 -2.40 -21.73 -4.89
C PHE A 191 -1.18 -22.65 -4.96
N THR A 192 -0.69 -22.88 -6.17
CA THR A 192 0.54 -23.60 -6.47
C THR A 192 1.52 -22.67 -7.18
N CYS A 193 2.74 -22.55 -6.68
CA CYS A 193 3.76 -21.73 -7.32
C CYS A 193 4.38 -22.42 -8.54
N LYS A 194 4.75 -21.65 -9.56
CA LYS A 194 5.61 -22.14 -10.64
C LYS A 194 6.90 -22.75 -10.07
N PRO A 195 7.44 -23.85 -10.62
CA PRO A 195 8.69 -24.44 -10.13
C PRO A 195 9.90 -23.49 -10.15
N THR A 196 9.87 -22.46 -10.99
CA THR A 196 10.92 -21.41 -11.00
C THR A 196 10.79 -20.41 -9.86
N HIS A 197 9.59 -20.24 -9.29
CA HIS A 197 9.27 -19.32 -8.19
C HIS A 197 9.08 -20.08 -6.87
N LYS A 198 9.88 -21.14 -6.69
CA LYS A 198 9.98 -21.91 -5.45
C LYS A 198 11.43 -21.92 -5.02
N SER A 199 11.68 -21.36 -3.84
CA SER A 199 12.97 -21.40 -3.17
C SER A 199 12.92 -22.42 -2.04
N ASN A 200 14.00 -23.19 -1.92
CA ASN A 200 14.28 -24.06 -0.80
C ASN A 200 15.77 -23.92 -0.47
N LEU A 201 16.12 -23.11 0.52
CA LEU A 201 17.51 -22.82 0.87
C LEU A 201 17.87 -23.52 2.17
N TYR A 202 18.90 -24.36 2.11
CA TYR A 202 19.45 -25.08 3.26
C TYR A 202 20.91 -25.44 3.02
N ASP A 203 21.58 -25.92 4.07
CA ASP A 203 22.92 -26.50 3.99
C ASP A 203 22.86 -27.91 3.39
N PRO A 204 23.42 -28.16 2.19
CA PRO A 204 23.36 -29.47 1.55
C PRO A 204 24.05 -30.59 2.35
N SER A 205 24.95 -30.27 3.28
CA SER A 205 25.55 -31.25 4.19
C SER A 205 24.60 -31.69 5.31
N ARG A 206 23.53 -30.93 5.53
CA ARG A 206 22.54 -31.09 6.60
C ARG A 206 21.13 -30.86 6.04
N SER A 207 20.82 -31.60 4.98
CA SER A 207 19.53 -31.54 4.29
C SER A 207 18.37 -31.78 5.24
N PRO A 208 17.32 -30.93 5.21
CA PRO A 208 16.13 -31.14 6.02
C PRO A 208 15.37 -32.39 5.58
N THR A 209 14.47 -32.86 6.42
CA THR A 209 13.62 -34.04 6.15
C THR A 209 12.83 -33.87 4.85
N TYR A 210 12.47 -32.62 4.51
CA TYR A 210 11.73 -32.26 3.28
C TYR A 210 12.61 -31.48 2.27
N ALA A 211 13.85 -31.91 2.06
CA ALA A 211 14.84 -31.22 1.22
C ALA A 211 14.49 -31.08 -0.28
N GLY A 212 13.52 -31.83 -0.79
CA GLY A 212 13.18 -31.84 -2.23
C GLY A 212 14.39 -32.15 -3.11
N SER A 213 14.48 -31.54 -4.29
CA SER A 213 15.50 -31.79 -5.32
C SER A 213 16.77 -30.93 -5.19
N GLY A 214 17.17 -30.55 -3.96
CA GLY A 214 18.39 -29.77 -3.70
C GLY A 214 18.11 -28.34 -3.22
N SER A 215 19.13 -27.74 -2.58
CA SER A 215 19.09 -26.34 -2.15
C SER A 215 19.09 -25.42 -3.38
N LYS A 216 18.06 -24.60 -3.53
CA LYS A 216 17.80 -23.77 -4.71
C LYS A 216 17.19 -22.44 -4.32
N LYS A 217 17.78 -21.35 -4.84
CA LYS A 217 17.17 -20.02 -4.88
C LYS A 217 16.36 -19.87 -6.16
N GLY A 218 15.05 -19.66 -6.02
CA GLY A 218 14.10 -19.41 -7.09
C GLY A 218 13.93 -17.92 -7.38
N GLN A 219 13.05 -17.64 -8.35
CA GLN A 219 12.67 -16.30 -8.81
C GLN A 219 11.65 -15.61 -7.88
N ASP A 220 11.19 -16.31 -6.83
CA ASP A 220 10.37 -15.72 -5.77
C ASP A 220 11.17 -14.82 -4.82
N ILE A 221 12.51 -14.83 -4.96
CA ILE A 221 13.42 -13.93 -4.26
C ILE A 221 14.06 -13.01 -5.29
N LEU A 222 13.77 -11.71 -5.20
CA LEU A 222 14.38 -10.67 -6.03
C LEU A 222 15.45 -9.93 -5.21
N GLU A 223 16.68 -9.92 -5.71
CA GLU A 223 17.84 -9.31 -5.07
C GLU A 223 18.34 -8.09 -5.86
N ASN A 224 19.02 -7.18 -5.18
CA ASN A 224 19.66 -6.01 -5.77
C ASN A 224 18.69 -5.14 -6.61
N VAL A 225 17.42 -5.10 -6.22
CA VAL A 225 16.40 -4.29 -6.90
C VAL A 225 16.66 -2.81 -6.58
N ALA A 226 16.97 -2.03 -7.61
CA ALA A 226 17.29 -0.62 -7.46
C ALA A 226 16.05 0.22 -7.08
N ASN A 227 16.28 1.35 -6.41
CA ASN A 227 15.28 2.38 -6.14
C ASN A 227 14.03 1.90 -5.39
N ILE A 228 14.17 0.92 -4.48
CA ILE A 228 13.07 0.55 -3.59
C ILE A 228 12.76 1.72 -2.66
N SER A 229 11.49 2.15 -2.65
CA SER A 229 10.93 3.00 -1.60
C SER A 229 9.67 2.36 -1.06
N VAL A 230 9.82 1.66 0.06
CA VAL A 230 8.70 0.90 0.65
C VAL A 230 7.63 1.84 1.18
N PHE A 231 8.03 2.97 1.74
CA PHE A 231 7.13 4.04 2.16
C PHE A 231 6.27 4.53 1.00
N GLN A 232 6.85 4.74 -0.17
CA GLN A 232 6.09 5.15 -1.34
C GLN A 232 5.12 4.06 -1.81
N ASP A 233 5.53 2.80 -1.77
CA ASP A 233 4.68 1.68 -2.16
C ASP A 233 3.50 1.43 -1.20
N LEU A 234 3.71 1.68 0.10
CA LEU A 234 2.69 1.49 1.13
C LEU A 234 1.75 2.69 1.26
N PHE A 235 2.30 3.90 1.27
CA PHE A 235 1.57 5.13 1.62
C PHE A 235 1.30 6.04 0.42
N SER A 236 1.69 5.64 -0.79
CA SER A 236 1.53 6.41 -2.04
C SER A 236 2.14 7.82 -1.99
N LYS A 237 3.15 8.01 -1.12
CA LYS A 237 3.81 9.30 -0.88
C LYS A 237 5.32 9.10 -0.87
N PRO A 238 6.12 10.03 -1.43
CA PRO A 238 7.57 9.91 -1.35
C PRO A 238 8.04 9.96 0.11
N LEU A 239 9.07 9.18 0.44
CA LEU A 239 9.71 9.21 1.75
C LEU A 239 10.40 10.56 1.98
N ASN A 240 9.83 11.37 2.86
CA ASN A 240 10.42 12.62 3.35
C ASN A 240 9.80 13.03 4.68
N GLU A 241 10.44 13.97 5.36
CA GLU A 241 10.05 14.44 6.69
C GLU A 241 8.60 14.96 6.73
N SER A 242 8.17 15.72 5.70
CA SER A 242 6.81 16.26 5.66
C SER A 242 5.75 15.16 5.60
N ASN A 243 5.95 14.14 4.76
CA ASN A 243 5.02 13.03 4.62
C ASN A 243 5.03 12.11 5.84
N MET A 244 6.19 11.89 6.45
CA MET A 244 6.30 11.17 7.72
C MET A 244 5.57 11.90 8.84
N LYS A 245 5.73 13.23 8.94
CA LYS A 245 5.01 14.06 9.92
C LYS A 245 3.50 14.01 9.71
N ALA A 246 3.04 14.03 8.46
CA ALA A 246 1.62 13.89 8.14
C ALA A 246 1.07 12.51 8.56
N LEU A 247 1.80 11.43 8.30
CA LEU A 247 1.41 10.07 8.71
C LEU A 247 1.39 9.92 10.23
N LYS A 248 2.39 10.48 10.94
CA LYS A 248 2.40 10.53 12.42
C LYS A 248 1.16 11.25 12.96
N ALA A 249 0.81 12.39 12.40
CA ALA A 249 -0.38 13.16 12.80
C ALA A 249 -1.69 12.41 12.52
N GLU A 250 -1.77 11.70 11.39
CA GLU A 250 -2.90 10.84 11.06
C GLU A 250 -3.08 9.73 12.12
N ILE A 251 -2.01 9.00 12.44
CA ILE A 251 -2.04 7.96 13.47
C ILE A 251 -2.39 8.55 14.84
N GLN A 252 -1.86 9.72 15.19
CA GLN A 252 -2.17 10.40 16.45
C GLN A 252 -3.66 10.74 16.59
N SER A 253 -4.33 11.06 15.48
CA SER A 253 -5.76 11.40 15.44
C SER A 253 -6.68 10.18 15.39
N ASP A 254 -6.13 9.01 15.09
CA ASP A 254 -6.89 7.75 14.99
C ASP A 254 -7.23 7.23 16.41
N PRO A 255 -8.50 6.86 16.68
CA PRO A 255 -8.89 6.24 17.95
C PRO A 255 -8.11 4.96 18.29
N GLU A 256 -7.66 4.21 17.29
CA GLU A 256 -6.83 2.99 17.44
C GLU A 256 -5.33 3.31 17.41
N GLY A 257 -4.95 4.59 17.33
CA GLY A 257 -3.58 5.05 17.25
C GLY A 257 -2.87 5.24 18.59
N LEU A 258 -1.58 4.94 18.61
CA LEU A 258 -0.62 5.25 19.65
C LEU A 258 0.64 5.83 19.01
N VAL A 259 1.11 6.97 19.53
CA VAL A 259 2.39 7.57 19.18
C VAL A 259 3.31 7.56 20.40
N ILE A 260 4.46 6.92 20.24
CA ILE A 260 5.57 6.89 21.19
C ILE A 260 6.66 7.79 20.62
N ASP A 261 6.87 8.94 21.25
CA ASP A 261 7.90 9.91 20.89
C ASP A 261 8.51 10.57 22.13
N SER A 262 9.44 11.52 21.93
CA SER A 262 10.12 12.25 23.01
C SER A 262 9.19 13.02 23.96
N ASN A 263 7.94 13.27 23.57
CA ASN A 263 6.97 13.96 24.41
C ASN A 263 6.18 13.00 25.31
N THR A 264 6.13 11.71 24.96
CA THR A 264 5.30 10.72 25.65
C THR A 264 6.10 9.73 26.48
N VAL A 265 7.39 9.52 26.20
CA VAL A 265 8.22 8.53 26.90
C VAL A 265 9.68 8.96 27.08
N SER A 266 10.37 8.25 27.97
CA SER A 266 11.81 8.34 28.17
C SER A 266 12.58 7.41 27.24
N TYR A 267 13.81 7.81 26.91
CA TYR A 267 14.73 7.11 26.03
C TYR A 267 16.06 6.85 26.72
N THR A 268 16.73 5.78 26.31
CA THR A 268 18.12 5.53 26.71
C THR A 268 19.07 6.42 25.90
N PRO A 269 20.35 6.55 26.30
CA PRO A 269 21.33 7.32 25.53
C PRO A 269 21.50 6.84 24.08
N GLY A 270 21.32 5.54 23.82
CA GLY A 270 21.32 4.96 22.47
C GLY A 270 19.96 5.01 21.75
N GLY A 271 18.97 5.73 22.29
CA GLY A 271 17.68 5.97 21.65
C GLY A 271 16.69 4.82 21.74
N TRP A 272 16.83 3.89 22.69
CA TRP A 272 15.80 2.88 22.95
C TRP A 272 14.66 3.44 23.78
N VAL A 273 13.43 3.16 23.37
CA VAL A 273 12.24 3.39 24.19
C VAL A 273 12.30 2.51 25.43
N TYR A 274 12.13 3.12 26.61
CA TYR A 274 12.07 2.37 27.87
C TYR A 274 10.91 1.38 27.86
N ALA A 275 11.18 0.10 28.11
CA ALA A 275 10.19 -0.98 28.16
C ALA A 275 9.18 -0.92 26.99
N CYS A 276 9.71 -0.88 25.75
CA CYS A 276 8.90 -0.67 24.55
C CYS A 276 7.80 -1.73 24.38
N ASP A 277 8.11 -3.02 24.56
CA ASP A 277 7.15 -4.12 24.60
C ASP A 277 5.97 -3.87 25.54
N ASN A 278 6.24 -3.52 26.81
CA ASN A 278 5.21 -3.33 27.82
C ASN A 278 4.26 -2.19 27.44
N LYS A 279 4.77 -1.13 26.82
CA LYS A 279 3.96 0.00 26.35
C LYS A 279 3.04 -0.41 25.21
N ILE A 280 3.59 -1.14 24.23
CA ILE A 280 2.81 -1.66 23.10
C ILE A 280 1.76 -2.65 23.61
N GLU A 281 2.14 -3.59 24.50
CA GLU A 281 1.23 -4.60 25.03
C GLU A 281 0.07 -3.98 25.81
N ALA A 282 0.35 -3.01 26.68
CA ALA A 282 -0.69 -2.30 27.42
C ALA A 282 -1.65 -1.57 26.48
N ALA A 283 -1.14 -0.90 25.44
CA ALA A 283 -1.96 -0.20 24.46
C ALA A 283 -2.75 -1.17 23.56
N TYR A 284 -2.15 -2.28 23.14
CA TYR A 284 -2.81 -3.33 22.35
C TYR A 284 -4.01 -3.92 23.11
N LYS A 285 -3.85 -4.19 24.42
CA LYS A 285 -4.93 -4.63 25.33
C LYS A 285 -6.04 -3.59 25.50
N GLN A 286 -5.75 -2.31 25.27
CA GLN A 286 -6.72 -1.21 25.28
C GLN A 286 -7.41 -0.99 23.92
N GLY A 287 -7.18 -1.87 22.94
CA GLY A 287 -7.79 -1.78 21.61
C GLY A 287 -6.99 -0.94 20.62
N LYS A 288 -5.77 -0.50 20.96
CA LYS A 288 -4.89 0.15 19.98
C LYS A 288 -4.40 -0.87 18.96
N ARG A 289 -4.26 -0.42 17.70
CA ARG A 289 -3.83 -1.22 16.56
C ARG A 289 -2.78 -0.54 15.70
N ARG A 290 -2.69 0.80 15.73
CA ARG A 290 -1.68 1.56 14.97
C ARG A 290 -0.64 2.13 15.91
N PHE A 291 0.61 1.70 15.78
CA PHE A 291 1.71 2.04 16.67
C PHE A 291 2.79 2.78 15.87
N TRP A 292 2.95 4.07 16.15
CA TRP A 292 4.08 4.86 15.68
C TRP A 292 5.11 4.95 16.79
N ILE A 293 6.32 4.48 16.52
CA ILE A 293 7.42 4.47 17.48
C ILE A 293 8.60 5.22 16.88
N GLU A 294 8.93 6.36 17.48
CA GLU A 294 10.11 7.13 17.13
C GLU A 294 11.28 6.66 18.01
N GLY A 295 12.39 6.26 17.40
CA GLY A 295 13.54 5.65 18.07
C GLY A 295 13.53 4.12 18.01
N SER A 296 14.43 3.50 18.77
CA SER A 296 14.65 2.05 18.78
C SER A 296 13.69 1.35 19.71
N CYS A 297 13.25 0.15 19.35
CA CYS A 297 12.27 -0.62 20.12
C CYS A 297 12.72 -2.07 20.27
N ALA A 298 12.70 -2.56 21.50
CA ALA A 298 12.91 -3.97 21.81
C ALA A 298 11.57 -4.59 22.21
N ILE A 299 11.22 -5.71 21.58
CA ILE A 299 9.97 -6.42 21.81
C ILE A 299 10.27 -7.84 22.29
N SER A 300 9.61 -8.29 23.35
CA SER A 300 9.71 -9.67 23.81
C SER A 300 8.34 -10.29 24.07
N GLY A 301 8.15 -11.52 23.61
CA GLY A 301 6.92 -12.28 23.83
C GLY A 301 5.75 -11.93 22.90
N SER A 302 4.56 -12.38 23.29
CA SER A 302 3.35 -12.32 22.47
C SER A 302 2.57 -11.02 22.65
N VAL A 303 3.22 -9.89 22.35
CA VAL A 303 2.65 -8.53 22.53
C VAL A 303 1.36 -8.30 21.73
N PHE A 304 1.26 -8.89 20.54
CA PHE A 304 0.12 -8.71 19.62
C PHE A 304 -0.87 -9.89 19.65
N GLY A 305 -0.95 -10.59 20.78
CA GLY A 305 -1.87 -11.71 20.99
C GLY A 305 -1.22 -13.08 20.87
N SER A 306 -2.00 -14.11 21.21
CA SER A 306 -1.55 -15.51 21.31
C SER A 306 -2.00 -16.40 20.15
N SER A 307 -2.70 -15.82 19.16
CA SER A 307 -3.17 -16.49 17.95
C SER A 307 -3.28 -15.46 16.82
N THR A 308 -3.33 -15.94 15.58
CA THR A 308 -3.64 -15.10 14.42
C THR A 308 -5.04 -14.50 14.59
N GLN A 309 -5.18 -13.22 14.24
CA GLN A 309 -6.39 -12.42 14.43
C GLN A 309 -7.15 -12.19 13.11
N SER A 310 -8.32 -11.55 13.19
CA SER A 310 -9.08 -11.16 12.00
C SER A 310 -8.45 -9.94 11.30
N VAL A 311 -8.93 -9.60 10.09
CA VAL A 311 -8.53 -8.35 9.39
C VAL A 311 -8.91 -7.09 10.20
N ASN A 312 -9.98 -7.16 11.02
CA ASN A 312 -10.40 -6.04 11.85
C ASN A 312 -9.45 -5.78 13.03
N ASP A 313 -8.72 -6.80 13.45
CA ASP A 313 -7.76 -6.73 14.57
C ASP A 313 -6.30 -6.65 14.10
N SER A 314 -6.09 -6.42 12.80
CA SER A 314 -4.75 -6.26 12.25
C SER A 314 -4.06 -5.04 12.86
N SER A 315 -2.76 -5.16 13.10
CA SER A 315 -1.91 -4.13 13.68
C SER A 315 -1.00 -3.50 12.63
N GLN A 316 -0.70 -2.23 12.82
CA GLN A 316 0.28 -1.47 12.05
C GLN A 316 1.39 -1.04 13.00
N LEU A 317 2.59 -1.63 12.88
CA LEU A 317 3.75 -1.28 13.69
C LEU A 317 4.75 -0.51 12.84
N LEU A 318 4.96 0.77 13.14
CA LEU A 318 5.89 1.66 12.45
C LEU A 318 7.05 2.00 13.39
N ILE A 319 8.26 1.56 13.06
CA ILE A 319 9.50 1.93 13.75
C ILE A 319 10.24 2.97 12.91
N ILE A 320 10.40 4.17 13.44
CA ILE A 320 10.89 5.33 12.71
C ILE A 320 12.15 5.86 13.38
N ASN A 321 13.23 6.05 12.61
CA ASN A 321 14.51 6.56 13.10
C ASN A 321 15.16 5.68 14.18
N GLY A 322 14.99 4.36 14.12
CA GLY A 322 15.57 3.46 15.10
C GLY A 322 15.61 2.01 14.68
N VAL A 323 16.37 1.21 15.43
CA VAL A 323 16.48 -0.24 15.19
C VAL A 323 15.34 -0.99 15.87
N LEU A 324 15.03 -2.17 15.36
CA LEU A 324 14.04 -3.07 15.93
C LEU A 324 14.74 -4.35 16.40
N TYR A 325 14.55 -4.70 17.68
CA TYR A 325 14.92 -6.00 18.20
C TYR A 325 13.68 -6.75 18.64
N THR A 326 13.54 -8.01 18.25
CA THR A 326 12.40 -8.82 18.68
C THR A 326 12.88 -10.16 19.18
N LYS A 327 12.64 -10.45 20.45
CA LYS A 327 12.90 -11.74 21.11
C LYS A 327 11.58 -12.48 21.26
N SER A 328 11.27 -13.32 20.27
CA SER A 328 10.01 -14.03 20.11
C SER A 328 8.83 -13.05 19.99
N MET A 329 8.23 -12.97 18.82
CA MET A 329 7.01 -12.19 18.57
C MET A 329 5.94 -13.18 18.14
N GLY A 330 5.46 -13.98 19.10
CA GLY A 330 4.76 -15.24 18.82
C GLY A 330 3.74 -15.17 17.67
N TYR A 331 2.90 -14.12 17.66
CA TYR A 331 1.98 -13.80 16.58
C TYR A 331 2.04 -12.31 16.24
N PHE A 332 1.94 -12.00 14.94
CA PHE A 332 1.71 -10.64 14.45
C PHE A 332 0.79 -10.67 13.23
N ASP A 333 -0.27 -9.88 13.26
CA ASP A 333 -1.23 -9.75 12.17
C ASP A 333 -1.15 -8.33 11.62
N GLY A 334 -0.85 -8.15 10.33
CA GLY A 334 -0.80 -6.84 9.69
C GLY A 334 0.58 -6.39 9.20
N LEU A 335 0.88 -5.10 9.32
CA LEU A 335 2.07 -4.49 8.71
C LEU A 335 3.12 -4.16 9.77
N ILE A 336 4.35 -4.64 9.57
CA ILE A 336 5.55 -4.10 10.21
C ILE A 336 6.26 -3.21 9.19
N TYR A 337 6.42 -1.92 9.50
CA TYR A 337 7.19 -0.98 8.71
C TYR A 337 8.36 -0.41 9.51
N GLN A 338 9.54 -0.31 8.90
CA GLN A 338 10.70 0.31 9.51
C GLN A 338 11.35 1.34 8.57
N TYR A 339 11.71 2.50 9.11
CA TYR A 339 12.62 3.45 8.47
C TYR A 339 13.85 3.70 9.34
N VAL A 340 15.04 3.55 8.75
CA VAL A 340 16.31 3.89 9.41
C VAL A 340 17.11 4.84 8.52
N PRO A 341 17.45 6.05 8.99
CA PRO A 341 18.28 6.96 8.22
C PRO A 341 19.73 6.41 8.11
N PRO A 342 20.42 6.63 6.98
CA PRO A 342 21.81 6.19 6.81
C PRO A 342 22.77 6.72 7.89
N SER A 343 22.46 7.89 8.46
CA SER A 343 23.23 8.55 9.52
C SER A 343 23.15 7.88 10.89
N LEU A 344 22.24 6.93 11.12
CA LEU A 344 22.12 6.27 12.42
C LEU A 344 23.37 5.43 12.72
N ASN A 345 23.99 5.66 13.87
CA ASN A 345 25.10 4.86 14.35
C ASN A 345 24.58 3.58 15.03
N VAL A 346 24.26 2.60 14.21
CA VAL A 346 23.71 1.29 14.62
C VAL A 346 24.57 0.59 15.68
N LYS A 347 25.90 0.69 15.60
CA LYS A 347 26.82 0.13 16.60
C LYS A 347 26.54 0.67 18.00
N THR A 348 26.40 2.00 18.13
CA THR A 348 26.12 2.63 19.43
C THR A 348 24.75 2.23 19.98
N VAL A 349 23.76 2.06 19.11
CA VAL A 349 22.42 1.60 19.49
C VAL A 349 22.47 0.17 20.04
N TRP A 350 23.13 -0.76 19.35
CA TRP A 350 23.28 -2.13 19.85
C TRP A 350 24.14 -2.23 21.10
N ALA A 351 25.17 -1.39 21.22
CA ALA A 351 25.98 -1.30 22.43
C ALA A 351 25.11 -0.90 23.63
N ASP A 352 24.20 0.05 23.41
CA ASP A 352 23.31 0.55 24.45
C ASP A 352 22.27 -0.47 24.91
N LEU A 353 21.91 -1.45 24.07
CA LEU A 353 21.04 -2.57 24.46
C LEU A 353 21.59 -3.33 25.68
N PHE A 354 22.92 -3.42 25.79
CA PHE A 354 23.58 -4.07 26.92
C PHE A 354 23.74 -3.13 28.12
N THR A 355 24.18 -1.88 27.90
CA THR A 355 24.46 -0.92 29.00
C THR A 355 23.19 -0.43 29.68
N SER A 356 22.11 -0.29 28.91
CA SER A 356 20.81 0.21 29.38
C SER A 356 19.75 -0.91 29.52
N SER A 357 20.19 -2.17 29.59
CA SER A 357 19.32 -3.36 29.61
C SER A 357 18.20 -3.31 30.66
N ALA A 358 18.46 -2.76 31.85
CA ALA A 358 17.44 -2.60 32.89
C ALA A 358 16.28 -1.65 32.50
N ASN A 359 16.56 -0.61 31.70
CA ASN A 359 15.54 0.32 31.21
C ASN A 359 14.81 -0.23 29.98
N ILE A 360 15.51 -1.00 29.15
CA ILE A 360 14.97 -1.57 27.91
C ILE A 360 14.08 -2.78 28.21
N GLY A 361 14.45 -3.61 29.20
CA GLY A 361 13.65 -4.74 29.66
C GLY A 361 13.77 -6.01 28.80
N VAL A 362 14.55 -5.97 27.72
CA VAL A 362 14.75 -7.09 26.80
C VAL A 362 16.23 -7.36 26.60
N SER A 363 16.66 -8.59 26.87
CA SER A 363 18.05 -9.03 26.68
C SER A 363 18.18 -9.93 25.45
N PRO A 364 19.19 -9.69 24.58
CA PRO A 364 19.37 -10.46 23.37
C PRO A 364 19.78 -11.90 23.65
N THR A 365 19.42 -12.82 22.74
CA THR A 365 19.72 -14.25 22.90
C THR A 365 20.64 -14.83 21.82
N SER A 366 20.68 -14.25 20.63
CA SER A 366 21.51 -14.78 19.52
C SER A 366 22.88 -14.11 19.37
N PHE A 367 23.15 -13.05 20.13
CA PHE A 367 24.41 -12.32 20.11
C PHE A 367 24.75 -11.80 21.51
N GLN A 368 26.02 -11.53 21.71
CA GLN A 368 26.60 -11.01 22.93
C GLN A 368 27.25 -9.65 22.70
N ARG A 369 27.66 -9.01 23.78
CA ARG A 369 28.31 -7.70 23.73
C ARG A 369 29.58 -7.70 22.85
N HIS A 370 30.35 -8.79 22.87
CA HIS A 370 31.57 -8.89 22.07
C HIS A 370 31.31 -8.90 20.55
N ASP A 371 30.15 -9.39 20.10
CA ASP A 371 29.74 -9.33 18.69
C ASP A 371 29.50 -7.87 18.25
N VAL A 372 28.91 -7.05 19.13
CA VAL A 372 28.73 -5.62 18.88
C VAL A 372 30.09 -4.91 18.85
N ASP A 373 30.95 -5.16 19.84
CA ASP A 373 32.23 -4.46 19.93
C ASP A 373 33.15 -4.77 18.74
N SER A 374 33.12 -6.02 18.26
CA SER A 374 33.83 -6.47 17.05
C SER A 374 33.22 -5.99 15.73
N GLY A 375 32.04 -5.36 15.76
CA GLY A 375 31.40 -4.75 14.60
C GLY A 375 30.51 -5.69 13.77
N VAL A 376 30.21 -6.89 14.26
CA VAL A 376 29.36 -7.87 13.56
C VAL A 376 27.96 -7.31 13.30
N LEU A 377 27.46 -6.44 14.18
CA LEU A 377 26.11 -5.88 14.10
C LEU A 377 26.02 -4.47 13.49
N ASP A 378 27.12 -3.90 12.99
CA ASP A 378 27.21 -2.49 12.58
C ASP A 378 26.23 -2.11 11.44
N ASN A 379 25.78 -3.10 10.67
CA ASN A 379 24.84 -2.90 9.56
C ASN A 379 23.44 -3.45 9.83
N PHE A 380 23.16 -4.04 10.99
CA PHE A 380 21.87 -4.70 11.25
C PHE A 380 20.86 -3.74 11.87
N THR A 381 19.74 -3.49 11.19
CA THR A 381 18.70 -2.55 11.68
C THR A 381 17.46 -3.24 12.20
N PHE A 382 17.24 -4.49 11.81
CA PHE A 382 16.21 -5.34 12.38
C PHE A 382 16.79 -6.71 12.67
N LEU A 383 16.69 -7.13 13.93
CA LEU A 383 17.08 -8.46 14.39
C LEU A 383 15.87 -9.12 15.03
N LEU A 384 15.40 -10.22 14.43
CA LEU A 384 14.39 -11.09 15.02
C LEU A 384 15.02 -12.39 15.46
N ASP A 385 14.84 -12.73 16.74
CA ASP A 385 15.22 -14.02 17.32
C ASP A 385 13.98 -14.77 17.83
N GLY A 386 13.86 -16.05 17.51
CA GLY A 386 12.87 -16.94 18.10
C GLY A 386 11.79 -17.36 17.11
N SER A 387 10.55 -17.48 17.57
CA SER A 387 9.42 -17.88 16.73
C SER A 387 8.45 -16.74 16.48
N MET A 388 7.91 -16.70 15.26
CA MET A 388 6.86 -15.76 14.87
C MET A 388 5.98 -16.38 13.81
N LYS A 389 4.68 -16.29 14.02
CA LYS A 389 3.67 -16.43 12.97
C LYS A 389 3.23 -15.03 12.55
N LEU A 390 3.62 -14.63 11.35
CA LEU A 390 3.22 -13.35 10.76
C LEU A 390 2.12 -13.62 9.74
N ASP A 391 0.99 -12.94 9.83
CA ASP A 391 -0.03 -12.91 8.78
C ASP A 391 -0.26 -11.47 8.31
N GLY A 392 0.43 -11.08 7.25
CA GLY A 392 0.54 -9.69 6.84
C GLY A 392 1.79 -9.44 6.00
N GLY A 393 2.64 -8.49 6.39
CA GLY A 393 3.87 -8.22 5.63
C GLY A 393 4.86 -7.30 6.33
N ILE A 394 6.11 -7.37 5.89
CA ILE A 394 7.22 -6.59 6.42
C ILE A 394 7.77 -5.66 5.33
N GLY A 395 7.75 -4.36 5.61
CA GLY A 395 8.25 -3.31 4.73
C GLY A 395 9.38 -2.51 5.36
N MET A 396 10.51 -2.31 4.69
CA MET A 396 11.62 -1.53 5.30
C MET A 396 12.36 -0.61 4.34
N ASP A 397 12.52 0.65 4.75
CA ASP A 397 13.41 1.62 4.13
C ASP A 397 14.67 1.80 4.98
N THR A 398 15.69 1.00 4.68
CA THR A 398 16.96 0.93 5.41
C THR A 398 18.13 0.65 4.45
N GLN A 399 18.32 1.55 3.49
CA GLN A 399 19.28 1.36 2.41
C GLN A 399 20.71 1.16 2.93
N GLY A 400 21.42 0.17 2.37
CA GLY A 400 22.81 -0.14 2.74
C GLY A 400 22.95 -0.86 4.09
N ARG A 401 21.84 -1.36 4.65
CA ARG A 401 21.80 -2.14 5.90
C ARG A 401 21.37 -3.58 5.66
N THR A 402 21.24 -4.34 6.73
CA THR A 402 20.80 -5.73 6.74
C THR A 402 19.69 -5.94 7.75
N ILE A 403 18.73 -6.78 7.39
CA ILE A 403 17.72 -7.31 8.32
C ILE A 403 18.02 -8.79 8.55
N ARG A 404 18.01 -9.25 9.80
CA ARG A 404 18.23 -10.66 10.13
C ARG A 404 16.98 -11.24 10.76
N LEU A 405 16.52 -12.34 10.18
CA LEU A 405 15.44 -13.15 10.70
C LEU A 405 16.00 -14.51 11.11
N ASN A 406 16.06 -14.74 12.43
CA ASN A 406 16.70 -15.89 13.03
C ASN A 406 15.71 -16.69 13.88
N GLY A 407 15.38 -17.90 13.45
CA GLY A 407 14.61 -18.87 14.25
C GLY A 407 13.55 -19.64 13.46
N SER A 408 12.36 -19.80 14.04
CA SER A 408 11.28 -20.64 13.51
C SER A 408 10.10 -19.78 13.07
N LEU A 409 10.07 -19.36 11.80
CA LEU A 409 9.14 -18.34 11.32
C LEU A 409 8.17 -18.88 10.27
N ILE A 410 6.92 -18.43 10.34
CA ILE A 410 5.90 -18.70 9.31
C ILE A 410 5.30 -17.36 8.88
N PRO A 411 6.01 -16.58 8.05
CA PRO A 411 5.47 -15.33 7.51
C PRO A 411 4.60 -15.62 6.30
N SER A 412 3.35 -15.20 6.40
CA SER A 412 2.32 -15.36 5.39
C SER A 412 1.93 -14.01 4.85
N TYR A 413 2.07 -13.82 3.53
CA TYR A 413 1.63 -12.57 2.92
C TYR A 413 0.11 -12.46 2.96
N ASN A 414 -0.40 -11.45 3.66
CA ASN A 414 -1.82 -11.13 3.68
C ASN A 414 -2.04 -9.68 3.30
N ARG A 415 -2.55 -9.49 2.07
CA ARG A 415 -2.80 -8.16 1.48
C ARG A 415 -3.79 -7.35 2.32
N GLU A 416 -4.92 -7.95 2.70
CA GLU A 416 -5.99 -7.25 3.43
C GLU A 416 -5.51 -6.72 4.77
N LYS A 417 -4.77 -7.55 5.52
CA LYS A 417 -4.18 -7.15 6.81
C LYS A 417 -3.08 -6.11 6.65
N THR A 418 -2.24 -6.25 5.63
CA THR A 418 -1.16 -5.29 5.34
C THR A 418 -1.72 -3.91 4.97
N GLN A 419 -2.83 -3.88 4.21
CA GLN A 419 -3.42 -2.66 3.66
C GLN A 419 -4.54 -2.06 4.50
N LYS A 420 -4.89 -2.67 5.64
CA LYS A 420 -6.01 -2.26 6.52
C LYS A 420 -6.04 -0.75 6.80
N TYR A 421 -4.88 -0.15 7.06
CA TYR A 421 -4.73 1.28 7.38
C TYR A 421 -4.00 2.08 6.29
N LEU A 422 -3.91 1.55 5.08
CA LEU A 422 -3.19 2.17 3.95
C LEU A 422 -4.13 2.73 2.88
N SER A 423 -5.45 2.72 3.11
CA SER A 423 -6.45 3.10 2.13
C SER A 423 -6.46 4.61 1.88
N VAL A 424 -5.70 5.03 0.87
CA VAL A 424 -5.96 6.28 0.16
C VAL A 424 -6.71 5.95 -1.12
N LEU A 425 -7.99 6.32 -1.17
CA LEU A 425 -8.74 6.41 -2.42
C LEU A 425 -8.32 7.70 -3.10
N GLU A 426 -7.68 7.62 -4.27
CA GLU A 426 -7.40 8.79 -5.10
C GLU A 426 -7.87 8.55 -6.54
N TRP A 427 -8.29 9.64 -7.18
CA TRP A 427 -8.41 9.68 -8.64
C TRP A 427 -7.02 9.56 -9.28
N GLN A 428 -6.87 8.69 -10.27
CA GLN A 428 -5.64 8.64 -11.06
C GLN A 428 -5.44 9.97 -11.79
N LYS A 429 -4.33 10.65 -11.50
CA LYS A 429 -3.97 11.91 -12.18
C LYS A 429 -3.85 11.67 -13.69
N GLY A 430 -4.53 12.50 -14.48
CA GLY A 430 -4.48 12.42 -15.94
C GLY A 430 -5.55 11.53 -16.59
N SER A 431 -6.41 10.84 -15.82
CA SER A 431 -7.49 10.00 -16.39
C SER A 431 -8.69 10.82 -16.93
N TRP A 432 -8.48 12.07 -17.34
CA TRP A 432 -9.53 12.98 -17.78
C TRP A 432 -9.78 12.77 -19.28
N HIS A 433 -10.69 11.86 -19.61
CA HIS A 433 -11.13 11.68 -20.99
C HIS A 433 -12.65 11.81 -21.06
N GLY A 434 -13.10 12.88 -21.70
CA GLY A 434 -14.45 12.96 -22.26
C GLY A 434 -14.38 12.56 -23.72
N GLN A 435 -15.30 11.69 -24.16
CA GLN A 435 -15.52 11.43 -25.58
C GLN A 435 -16.57 12.38 -26.15
#